data_AF-A0A8D2MGL6-F1
#
_entry.id   AF-A0A8D2MGL6-F1
#
_cell.length_a   1.000
_cell.length_b   1.000
_cell.length_c   1.000
_cell.angle_alpha   90.00
_cell.angle_beta   90.00
_cell.angle_gamma   90.00
#
_symmetry.space_group_name_H-M   'P 1'
#
loop_
_entity.id
_entity.type
_entity.pdbx_description
1 polymer ?
#
loop_
_entity_poly.entity_id
_entity_poly.type
_entity_poly.pdbx_seq_one_letter_code
_entity_poly.pdbx_strand_id
1 'polypeptide(L)'
;MEKITHVEALMFGAVLESCVDQLTIIGYIMPVPPSDKADINLETKAVIQEELGISFPELMSGKQESGQTVLENTEQEQQQGKTEDHKRSSKTPKKHITRALEKLKKIYADRQYASDVITVTIKKMEELGTFSSLTDANEREKARKGKFYDILIREEKGKKDIKALQKQLQEVKKQTSQDLQSREKVIDGLKDKLQEITAKVDTESNYLKKNSDLQIQLTQKKCSSAENALEKEIQNLKSKIDEEIQLHTETEDFLMQEYLKVKERLEYWIDKYEKDTAAKDEELDDLRALKAENLETMQRFAKECLTFQTTIIIDRTDKETKKKQREREALELRSAVKVKGSKAEALLLQQQLGVNNLCPRLCAGRKQPKKDGWCVVAQAKDKACSFCWGTLSQQLAAGLRREMKGEQAVSCKYHCTGDTGRVTG
;
A
#
# COMPACT_ATOMS: atom_id res chain seq x y z
N MET A 1 29.47 61.92 102.98
CA MET A 1 28.86 61.53 104.27
C MET A 1 29.64 62.22 105.36
N GLU A 2 28.97 62.76 106.36
CA GLU A 2 29.63 63.25 107.58
C GLU A 2 30.22 62.05 108.34
N LYS A 3 31.34 62.26 109.05
CA LYS A 3 31.95 61.21 109.87
C LYS A 3 31.25 61.17 111.21
N ILE A 4 30.81 59.99 111.62
CA ILE A 4 30.19 59.77 112.93
C ILE A 4 31.27 59.94 114.01
N THR A 5 30.97 60.64 115.10
CA THR A 5 31.92 60.80 116.20
C THR A 5 32.13 59.48 116.94
N HIS A 6 33.28 59.30 117.59
CA HIS A 6 33.61 58.03 118.26
C HIS A 6 32.57 57.64 119.34
N VAL A 7 31.95 58.61 120.02
CA VAL A 7 30.92 58.35 121.04
C VAL A 7 29.63 57.85 120.39
N GLU A 8 29.20 58.49 119.29
CA GLU A 8 28.04 58.06 118.52
C GLU A 8 28.27 56.68 117.87
N ALA A 9 29.48 56.41 117.39
CA ALA A 9 29.85 55.10 116.82
C ALA A 9 29.70 53.96 117.84
N LEU A 10 30.15 54.17 119.09
CA LEU A 10 29.94 53.22 120.18
C LEU A 10 28.46 53.05 120.55
N MET A 11 27.69 54.15 120.63
CA MET A 11 26.26 54.10 120.94
C MET A 11 25.46 53.34 119.87
N PHE A 12 25.72 53.61 118.59
CA PHE A 12 25.08 52.89 117.49
C PHE A 12 25.60 51.46 117.37
N GLY A 13 26.88 51.21 117.67
CA GLY A 13 27.47 49.88 117.75
C GLY A 13 26.70 48.97 118.71
N ALA A 14 26.54 49.38 119.97
CA ALA A 14 25.82 48.61 121.00
C ALA A 14 24.35 48.29 120.62
N VAL A 15 23.67 49.21 119.92
CA VAL A 15 22.30 48.97 119.41
C VAL A 15 22.31 47.94 118.27
N LEU A 16 23.28 48.01 117.37
CA LEU A 16 23.45 47.07 116.27
C LEU A 16 23.92 45.69 116.75
N GLU A 17 24.75 45.61 117.79
CA GLU A 17 25.13 44.36 118.47
C GLU A 17 23.89 43.67 119.04
N SER A 18 23.03 44.40 119.76
CA SER A 18 21.75 43.85 120.24
C SER A 18 20.86 43.36 119.10
N CYS A 19 20.89 44.00 117.92
CA CYS A 19 20.20 43.49 116.73
C CYS A 19 20.80 42.17 116.21
N VAL A 20 22.13 42.02 116.24
CA VAL A 20 22.82 40.76 115.87
C VAL A 20 22.52 39.66 116.88
N ASP A 21 22.47 39.96 118.18
CA ASP A 21 22.10 39.00 119.23
C ASP A 21 20.64 38.55 119.08
N GLN A 22 19.72 39.47 118.80
CA GLN A 22 18.32 39.15 118.52
C GLN A 22 18.17 38.30 117.24
N LEU A 23 18.89 38.64 116.16
CA LEU A 23 18.94 37.80 114.96
C LEU A 23 19.55 36.42 115.27
N THR A 24 20.52 36.34 116.17
CA THR A 24 21.14 35.09 116.63
C THR A 24 20.13 34.22 117.37
N ILE A 25 19.39 34.79 118.33
CA ILE A 25 18.29 34.14 119.06
C ILE A 25 17.20 33.64 118.10
N ILE A 26 16.76 34.46 117.14
CA ILE A 26 15.79 34.07 116.11
C ILE A 26 16.29 32.85 115.30
N GLY A 27 17.60 32.69 115.12
CA GLY A 27 18.20 31.52 114.47
C GLY A 27 18.11 30.23 115.25
N TYR A 28 18.18 30.31 116.58
CA TYR A 28 18.01 29.17 117.48
C TYR A 28 16.53 28.78 117.66
N ILE A 29 15.60 29.73 117.50
CA ILE A 29 14.15 29.49 117.56
C ILE A 29 13.61 28.91 116.25
N MET A 30 14.14 29.31 115.09
CA MET A 30 13.68 28.77 113.81
C MET A 30 14.15 27.32 113.59
N PRO A 31 13.32 26.47 112.93
CA PRO A 31 13.70 25.10 112.61
C PRO A 31 14.74 25.06 111.48
N VAL A 32 15.92 24.51 111.79
CA VAL A 32 17.05 24.42 110.85
C VAL A 32 16.64 23.63 109.61
N PRO A 33 16.75 24.19 108.39
CA PRO A 33 16.46 23.45 107.17
C PRO A 33 17.47 22.31 107.05
N PRO A 34 17.02 21.06 106.83
CA PRO A 34 17.94 19.94 106.73
C PRO A 34 18.97 20.20 105.62
N SER A 35 20.24 20.05 105.97
CA SER A 35 21.32 19.94 104.99
C SER A 35 20.99 18.83 104.01
N ASP A 36 21.34 18.98 102.73
CA ASP A 36 20.87 18.11 101.64
C ASP A 36 21.57 16.72 101.64
N LYS A 37 21.69 16.06 102.81
CA LYS A 37 22.29 14.74 103.03
C LYS A 37 21.51 13.92 104.08
N ALA A 38 20.90 12.83 103.60
CA ALA A 38 20.39 11.64 104.31
C ALA A 38 19.24 11.80 105.34
N ASP A 39 18.23 10.94 105.13
CA ASP A 39 17.26 10.39 106.09
C ASP A 39 16.55 11.33 107.09
N ILE A 40 15.36 11.75 106.67
CA ILE A 40 14.38 12.45 107.51
C ILE A 40 13.83 11.49 108.57
N ASN A 41 14.38 11.58 109.77
CA ASN A 41 13.93 10.83 110.94
C ASN A 41 12.44 11.10 111.23
N LEU A 42 11.72 10.09 111.75
CA LEU A 42 10.25 10.11 111.83
C LEU A 42 9.72 11.27 112.70
N GLU A 43 10.48 11.59 113.73
CA GLU A 43 10.18 12.59 114.76
C GLU A 43 10.17 14.03 114.21
N THR A 44 11.01 14.34 113.21
CA THR A 44 11.04 15.68 112.59
C THR A 44 9.83 15.94 111.68
N LYS A 45 9.13 14.88 111.22
CA LYS A 45 7.85 15.05 110.52
C LYS A 45 6.72 15.41 111.50
N ALA A 46 6.74 14.84 112.70
CA ALA A 46 5.71 15.09 113.72
C ALA A 46 5.69 16.57 114.14
N VAL A 47 6.85 17.16 114.44
CA VAL A 47 6.94 18.58 114.86
C VAL A 47 6.38 19.53 113.78
N ILE A 48 6.75 19.33 112.51
CA ILE A 48 6.25 20.16 111.40
C ILE A 48 4.75 19.93 111.14
N GLN A 49 4.23 18.76 111.48
CA GLN A 49 2.82 18.39 111.31
C GLN A 49 1.93 18.95 112.42
N GLU A 50 2.45 19.03 113.65
CA GLU A 50 1.77 19.60 114.83
C GLU A 50 1.73 21.14 114.75
N GLU A 51 2.85 21.79 114.42
CA GLU A 51 2.95 23.26 114.40
C GLU A 51 2.22 23.93 113.22
N LEU A 52 1.85 23.17 112.18
CA LEU A 52 1.09 23.67 111.02
C LEU A 52 -0.36 23.15 110.93
N GLY A 53 -0.82 22.31 111.87
CA GLY A 53 -2.24 21.96 112.02
C GLY A 53 -2.89 21.26 110.83
N ILE A 54 -2.18 20.34 110.15
CA ILE A 54 -2.70 19.60 108.99
C ILE A 54 -2.93 18.13 109.35
N SER A 55 -4.18 17.76 109.63
CA SER A 55 -4.60 16.37 109.78
C SER A 55 -4.76 15.68 108.43
N PHE A 56 -4.30 14.43 108.32
CA PHE A 56 -4.58 13.52 107.21
C PHE A 56 -5.11 12.19 107.76
N PRO A 57 -6.22 11.64 107.23
CA PRO A 57 -6.67 10.28 107.53
C PRO A 57 -5.77 9.23 106.89
N GLU A 58 -5.62 8.08 107.55
CA GLU A 58 -4.69 7.01 107.18
C GLU A 58 -5.37 5.81 106.50
N LEU A 59 -4.61 5.12 105.63
CA LEU A 59 -4.84 3.75 105.10
C LEU A 59 -6.08 3.57 104.17
N MET A 60 -6.14 2.62 103.23
CA MET A 60 -5.47 1.33 102.99
C MET A 60 -4.96 1.25 101.53
N SER A 61 -3.80 0.66 101.20
CA SER A 61 -3.49 -0.79 101.09
C SER A 61 -4.41 -1.58 100.13
N GLY A 62 -3.83 -2.03 99.00
CA GLY A 62 -4.45 -2.89 97.97
C GLY A 62 -3.39 -3.31 96.94
N LYS A 63 -3.38 -4.58 96.51
CA LYS A 63 -2.16 -5.30 96.07
C LYS A 63 -2.43 -6.14 94.81
N GLN A 64 -1.42 -6.25 93.91
CA GLN A 64 -1.27 -7.33 92.88
C GLN A 64 -2.37 -7.39 91.76
N GLU A 65 -2.17 -7.91 90.54
CA GLU A 65 -0.99 -8.37 89.77
C GLU A 65 -1.37 -8.52 88.26
N SER A 66 -0.41 -9.02 87.45
CA SER A 66 -0.55 -9.64 86.12
C SER A 66 -0.27 -8.79 84.87
N GLY A 67 0.54 -9.37 83.97
CA GLY A 67 0.87 -8.85 82.63
C GLY A 67 -0.24 -9.11 81.59
N GLN A 68 0.00 -9.01 80.27
CA GLN A 68 1.27 -9.15 79.54
C GLN A 68 1.27 -8.37 78.21
N THR A 69 2.46 -8.18 77.63
CA THR A 69 2.77 -7.45 76.38
C THR A 69 2.31 -8.13 75.07
N VAL A 70 1.99 -7.35 74.02
CA VAL A 70 2.72 -7.28 72.72
C VAL A 70 1.97 -6.44 71.63
N LEU A 71 2.77 -5.72 70.85
CA LEU A 71 2.64 -5.04 69.53
C LEU A 71 1.55 -5.56 68.53
N GLU A 72 1.06 -4.83 67.51
CA GLU A 72 1.17 -3.42 67.06
C GLU A 72 0.06 -3.10 66.00
N ASN A 73 -0.29 -1.82 65.82
CA ASN A 73 -0.51 -1.03 64.58
C ASN A 73 -0.91 -1.78 63.27
N THR A 74 -1.78 -1.32 62.36
CA THR A 74 -2.59 -0.09 62.13
C THR A 74 -3.49 -0.36 60.88
N GLU A 75 -4.45 0.44 60.39
CA GLU A 75 -4.99 1.78 60.71
C GLU A 75 -6.54 1.72 60.69
N GLN A 76 -7.23 2.73 61.26
CA GLN A 76 -8.56 3.14 60.79
C GLN A 76 -8.85 4.60 61.16
N GLU A 77 -9.40 5.37 60.22
CA GLU A 77 -9.78 6.76 60.43
C GLU A 77 -10.91 6.87 61.46
N GLN A 78 -10.77 7.74 62.47
CA GLN A 78 -11.96 8.39 63.00
C GLN A 78 -11.72 9.80 63.54
N GLN A 79 -12.71 10.65 63.28
CA GLN A 79 -12.78 12.04 63.65
C GLN A 79 -12.97 12.18 65.16
N GLN A 80 -12.09 12.94 65.81
CA GLN A 80 -12.36 13.61 67.08
C GLN A 80 -11.63 14.95 67.06
N GLY A 81 -12.22 16.06 67.53
CA GLY A 81 -13.33 16.16 68.46
C GLY A 81 -12.88 17.10 69.58
N LYS A 82 -13.64 18.16 69.84
CA LYS A 82 -13.21 19.28 70.69
C LYS A 82 -12.93 18.85 72.14
N THR A 83 -11.80 19.31 72.68
CA THR A 83 -11.53 19.59 74.10
C THR A 83 -10.51 20.72 74.10
N GLU A 84 -10.86 21.99 74.28
CA GLU A 84 -11.46 22.61 75.48
C GLU A 84 -10.82 22.21 76.80
N ASP A 85 -10.26 23.24 77.43
CA ASP A 85 -9.70 23.37 78.77
C ASP A 85 -10.06 22.28 79.80
N HIS A 86 -9.07 21.45 80.16
CA HIS A 86 -9.04 20.79 81.47
C HIS A 86 -7.79 21.14 82.27
N LYS A 87 -7.80 22.40 82.71
CA LYS A 87 -6.92 22.99 83.72
C LYS A 87 -7.13 22.36 85.11
N ARG A 88 -6.75 21.09 85.30
CA ARG A 88 -6.64 20.48 86.65
C ARG A 88 -5.18 20.35 87.05
N SER A 89 -4.71 21.40 87.73
CA SER A 89 -3.48 21.37 88.52
C SER A 89 -3.64 20.33 89.64
N SER A 90 -3.16 19.11 89.39
CA SER A 90 -3.00 18.09 90.42
C SER A 90 -1.95 18.57 91.42
N LYS A 91 -2.42 19.24 92.49
CA LYS A 91 -1.61 19.61 93.65
C LYS A 91 -1.24 18.33 94.41
N THR A 92 -0.25 17.61 93.91
CA THR A 92 0.42 16.56 94.69
C THR A 92 0.97 17.18 95.98
N PRO A 93 0.77 16.56 97.17
CA PRO A 93 1.21 17.13 98.45
C PRO A 93 2.69 17.55 98.47
N LYS A 94 3.53 16.81 97.72
CA LYS A 94 4.96 17.08 97.52
C LYS A 94 5.27 18.52 97.06
N LYS A 95 4.44 19.17 96.23
CA LYS A 95 4.66 20.55 95.76
C LYS A 95 4.43 21.63 96.82
N HIS A 96 3.63 21.34 97.85
CA HIS A 96 3.44 22.27 98.97
C HIS A 96 4.62 22.18 99.94
N ILE A 97 5.14 20.97 100.18
CA ILE A 97 6.30 20.73 101.05
C ILE A 97 7.57 21.37 100.46
N THR A 98 7.86 21.20 99.17
CA THR A 98 9.03 21.84 98.54
C THR A 98 8.94 23.36 98.58
N ARG A 99 7.77 23.95 98.31
CA ARG A 99 7.58 25.41 98.36
C ARG A 99 7.68 25.98 99.78
N ALA A 100 7.33 25.21 100.81
CA ALA A 100 7.56 25.60 102.20
C ALA A 100 9.07 25.57 102.54
N LEU A 101 9.77 24.50 102.13
CA LEU A 101 11.21 24.35 102.31
C LEU A 101 12.03 25.44 101.59
N GLU A 102 11.65 25.80 100.35
CA GLU A 102 12.26 26.90 99.60
C GLU A 102 12.10 28.26 100.30
N LYS A 103 10.92 28.54 100.86
CA LYS A 103 10.68 29.74 101.67
C LYS A 103 11.55 29.75 102.93
N LEU A 104 11.67 28.61 103.61
CA LEU A 104 12.50 28.47 104.80
C LEU A 104 13.99 28.68 104.46
N LYS A 105 14.51 28.01 103.41
CA LYS A 105 15.88 28.23 102.89
C LYS A 105 16.12 29.71 102.56
N LYS A 106 15.13 30.43 101.99
CA LYS A 106 15.22 31.88 101.75
C LYS A 106 15.26 32.69 103.06
N ILE A 107 14.38 32.41 104.03
CA ILE A 107 14.35 33.12 105.33
C ILE A 107 15.70 32.99 106.06
N TYR A 108 16.31 31.80 106.04
CA TYR A 108 17.65 31.60 106.60
C TYR A 108 18.73 32.40 105.87
N ALA A 109 18.71 32.43 104.54
CA ALA A 109 19.66 33.22 103.76
C ALA A 109 19.48 34.73 103.97
N ASP A 110 18.24 35.23 103.99
CA ASP A 110 17.92 36.64 104.24
C ASP A 110 18.32 37.06 105.66
N ARG A 111 18.10 36.19 106.67
CA ARG A 111 18.55 36.40 108.06
C ARG A 111 20.06 36.46 108.17
N GLN A 112 20.78 35.50 107.59
CA GLN A 112 22.24 35.48 107.64
C GLN A 112 22.82 36.72 106.96
N TYR A 113 22.29 37.08 105.79
CA TYR A 113 22.66 38.30 105.09
C TYR A 113 22.44 39.57 105.93
N ALA A 114 21.31 39.68 106.63
CA ALA A 114 21.06 40.80 107.55
C ALA A 114 22.08 40.83 108.69
N SER A 115 22.38 39.68 109.30
CA SER A 115 23.41 39.56 110.35
C SER A 115 24.78 39.99 109.83
N ASP A 116 25.22 39.46 108.69
CA ASP A 116 26.51 39.77 108.08
C ASP A 116 26.64 41.27 107.76
N VAL A 117 25.60 41.88 107.18
CA VAL A 117 25.57 43.32 106.87
C VAL A 117 25.67 44.16 108.14
N ILE A 118 24.97 43.78 109.22
CA ILE A 118 25.03 44.52 110.48
C ILE A 118 26.41 44.35 111.14
N THR A 119 26.96 43.14 111.23
CA THR A 119 28.30 42.88 111.79
C THR A 119 29.40 43.63 111.03
N VAL A 120 29.35 43.68 109.69
CA VAL A 120 30.30 44.47 108.89
C VAL A 120 30.07 45.98 109.06
N THR A 121 28.84 46.42 109.37
CA THR A 121 28.53 47.83 109.63
C THR A 121 29.09 48.28 110.98
N ILE A 122 28.92 47.49 112.05
CA ILE A 122 29.52 47.75 113.38
C ILE A 122 31.03 47.98 113.25
N LYS A 123 31.74 47.02 112.65
CA LYS A 123 33.21 47.12 112.44
C LYS A 123 33.62 48.38 111.67
N LYS A 124 32.92 48.74 110.60
CA LYS A 124 33.22 49.98 109.84
C LYS A 124 32.85 51.27 110.57
N MET A 125 31.92 51.23 111.52
CA MET A 125 31.61 52.37 112.39
C MET A 125 32.69 52.55 113.45
N GLU A 126 33.19 51.46 114.04
CA GLU A 126 34.30 51.46 115.01
C GLU A 126 35.64 51.85 114.37
N GLU A 127 36.02 51.21 113.25
CA GLU A 127 37.32 51.39 112.60
C GLU A 127 37.44 52.70 111.80
N LEU A 128 36.34 53.15 111.17
CA LEU A 128 36.37 54.23 110.17
C LEU A 128 35.35 55.35 110.42
N GLY A 129 34.44 55.21 111.39
CA GLY A 129 33.38 56.19 111.65
C GLY A 129 32.33 56.30 110.54
N THR A 130 32.10 55.23 109.75
CA THR A 130 31.14 55.25 108.62
C THR A 130 30.22 54.04 108.57
N PHE A 131 28.98 54.27 108.13
CA PHE A 131 27.95 53.24 107.90
C PHE A 131 27.83 52.83 106.42
N SER A 132 28.87 53.11 105.61
CA SER A 132 28.90 52.88 104.15
C SER A 132 28.42 51.48 103.74
N SER A 133 28.79 50.44 104.50
CA SER A 133 28.38 49.05 104.26
C SER A 133 26.86 48.86 104.14
N LEU A 134 26.09 49.53 105.01
CA LEU A 134 24.63 49.44 105.04
C LEU A 134 24.00 50.18 103.86
N THR A 135 24.54 51.35 103.50
CA THR A 135 24.14 52.11 102.31
C THR A 135 24.38 51.29 101.05
N ASP A 136 25.58 50.74 100.87
CA ASP A 136 25.92 49.89 99.74
C ASP A 136 25.03 48.62 99.68
N ALA A 137 24.69 48.03 100.83
CA ALA A 137 23.80 46.86 100.89
C ALA A 137 22.37 47.20 100.46
N ASN A 138 21.84 48.33 100.93
CA ASN A 138 20.53 48.85 100.51
C ASN A 138 20.50 49.18 99.01
N GLU A 139 21.57 49.76 98.46
CA GLU A 139 21.70 50.01 97.02
C GLU A 139 21.78 48.71 96.21
N ARG A 140 22.54 47.70 96.69
CA ARG A 140 22.56 46.36 96.07
C ARG A 140 21.18 45.71 96.04
N GLU A 141 20.41 45.77 97.13
CA GLU A 141 19.05 45.21 97.15
C GLU A 141 18.04 46.02 96.32
N LYS A 142 18.15 47.36 96.28
CA LYS A 142 17.38 48.19 95.33
C LYS A 142 17.68 47.81 93.88
N ALA A 143 18.95 47.65 93.52
CA ALA A 143 19.36 47.23 92.18
C ALA A 143 18.90 45.80 91.86
N ARG A 144 18.95 44.88 92.84
CA ARG A 144 18.44 43.51 92.71
C ARG A 144 16.92 43.50 92.47
N LYS A 145 16.17 44.30 93.23
CA LYS A 145 14.71 44.48 93.07
C LYS A 145 14.35 45.08 91.70
N GLY A 146 15.12 46.05 91.22
CA GLY A 146 15.01 46.59 89.85
C GLY A 146 15.13 45.48 88.79
N LYS A 147 16.23 44.72 88.83
CA LYS A 147 16.47 43.58 87.92
C LYS A 147 15.33 42.55 87.95
N PHE A 148 14.73 42.29 89.11
CA PHE A 148 13.56 41.40 89.20
C PHE A 148 12.32 41.95 88.48
N TYR A 149 12.03 43.26 88.58
CA TYR A 149 10.96 43.87 87.80
C TYR A 149 11.27 43.85 86.29
N ASP A 150 12.51 44.10 85.88
CA ASP A 150 12.92 44.01 84.47
C ASP A 150 12.79 42.59 83.88
N ILE A 151 13.04 41.57 84.70
CA ILE A 151 12.77 40.17 84.33
C ILE A 151 11.26 39.94 84.19
N LEU A 152 10.46 40.37 85.17
CA LEU A 152 9.01 40.18 85.17
C LEU A 152 8.32 40.86 83.98
N ILE A 153 8.71 42.10 83.65
CA ILE A 153 8.19 42.84 82.49
C ILE A 153 8.55 42.12 81.18
N ARG A 154 9.78 41.64 81.04
CA ARG A 154 10.22 40.88 79.86
C ARG A 154 9.50 39.54 79.74
N GLU A 155 9.27 38.84 80.84
CA GLU A 155 8.54 37.56 80.84
C GLU A 155 7.05 37.76 80.47
N GLU A 156 6.40 38.80 80.99
CA GLU A 156 5.01 39.12 80.64
C GLU A 156 4.88 39.58 79.18
N LYS A 157 5.85 40.33 78.66
CA LYS A 157 5.93 40.62 77.22
C LYS A 157 6.11 39.34 76.40
N GLY A 158 7.06 38.48 76.77
CA GLY A 158 7.30 37.20 76.11
C GLY A 158 6.06 36.29 76.10
N LYS A 159 5.26 36.26 77.18
CA LYS A 159 3.99 35.54 77.23
C LYS A 159 2.95 36.08 76.24
N LYS A 160 2.90 37.40 76.03
CA LYS A 160 2.03 38.03 75.02
C LYS A 160 2.51 37.72 73.61
N ASP A 161 3.81 37.80 73.37
CA ASP A 161 4.44 37.51 72.07
C ASP A 161 4.24 36.01 71.69
N ILE A 162 4.45 35.08 72.63
CA ILE A 162 4.17 33.64 72.43
C ILE A 162 2.71 33.39 72.09
N LYS A 163 1.75 34.02 72.80
CA LYS A 163 0.31 33.89 72.49
C LYS A 163 -0.03 34.45 71.10
N ALA A 164 0.57 35.56 70.71
CA ALA A 164 0.37 36.15 69.39
C ALA A 164 0.89 35.22 68.27
N LEU A 165 2.10 34.67 68.43
CA LEU A 165 2.70 33.70 67.51
C LEU A 165 1.89 32.40 67.44
N GLN A 166 1.39 31.88 68.57
CA GLN A 166 0.50 30.71 68.59
C GLN A 166 -0.79 30.95 67.80
N LYS A 167 -1.39 32.13 67.93
CA LYS A 167 -2.58 32.51 67.15
C LYS A 167 -2.27 32.63 65.66
N GLN A 168 -1.14 33.25 65.28
CA GLN A 168 -0.71 33.33 63.88
C GLN A 168 -0.46 31.95 63.28
N LEU A 169 0.18 31.04 64.02
CA LEU A 169 0.46 29.67 63.57
C LEU A 169 -0.83 28.85 63.38
N GLN A 170 -1.83 29.04 64.26
CA GLN A 170 -3.16 28.45 64.07
C GLN A 170 -3.88 29.02 62.83
N GLU A 171 -3.83 30.34 62.61
CA GLU A 171 -4.49 30.94 61.43
C GLU A 171 -3.81 30.51 60.12
N VAL A 172 -2.47 30.48 60.05
CA VAL A 172 -1.73 29.97 58.89
C VAL A 172 -2.04 28.48 58.64
N LYS A 173 -2.14 27.66 59.69
CA LYS A 173 -2.55 26.24 59.56
C LYS A 173 -3.99 26.11 59.02
N LYS A 174 -4.90 26.98 59.46
CA LYS A 174 -6.29 27.01 58.97
C LYS A 174 -6.35 27.47 57.51
N GLN A 175 -5.66 28.54 57.14
CA GLN A 175 -5.62 29.05 55.77
C GLN A 175 -5.02 28.01 54.82
N THR A 176 -3.87 27.43 55.14
CA THR A 176 -3.25 26.38 54.30
C THR A 176 -4.15 25.15 54.15
N SER A 177 -4.89 24.75 55.19
CA SER A 177 -5.88 23.68 55.08
C SER A 177 -7.07 24.05 54.18
N GLN A 178 -7.51 25.30 54.19
CA GLN A 178 -8.59 25.80 53.30
C GLN A 178 -8.09 25.90 51.85
N ASP A 179 -6.86 26.38 51.64
CA ASP A 179 -6.23 26.47 50.33
C ASP A 179 -6.05 25.08 49.72
N LEU A 180 -5.61 24.09 50.51
CA LEU A 180 -5.52 22.68 50.06
C LEU A 180 -6.90 22.14 49.65
N GLN A 181 -7.93 22.30 50.49
CA GLN A 181 -9.30 21.90 50.14
C GLN A 181 -9.86 22.63 48.90
N SER A 182 -9.43 23.87 48.64
CA SER A 182 -9.81 24.60 47.42
C SER A 182 -9.14 24.02 46.18
N ARG A 183 -7.87 23.59 46.29
CA ARG A 183 -7.11 22.94 45.22
C ARG A 183 -7.60 21.52 44.93
N GLU A 184 -7.93 20.74 45.96
CA GLU A 184 -8.53 19.41 45.84
C GLU A 184 -9.78 19.45 44.93
N LYS A 185 -10.70 20.39 45.21
CA LYS A 185 -11.93 20.60 44.41
C LYS A 185 -11.65 20.99 42.95
N VAL A 186 -10.59 21.76 42.70
CA VAL A 186 -10.17 22.11 41.33
C VAL A 186 -9.56 20.89 40.63
N ILE A 187 -8.77 20.08 41.33
CA ILE A 187 -8.21 18.83 40.81
C ILE A 187 -9.34 17.86 40.42
N ASP A 188 -10.34 17.67 41.28
CA ASP A 188 -11.47 16.78 40.99
C ASP A 188 -12.32 17.28 39.82
N GLY A 189 -12.67 18.57 39.79
CA GLY A 189 -13.38 19.16 38.65
C GLY A 189 -12.57 19.17 37.34
N LEU A 190 -11.25 18.99 37.39
CA LEU A 190 -10.40 18.78 36.20
C LEU A 190 -10.34 17.29 35.81
N LYS A 191 -10.34 16.35 36.76
CA LYS A 191 -10.48 14.91 36.49
C LYS A 191 -11.80 14.62 35.78
N ASP A 192 -12.90 15.17 36.27
CA ASP A 192 -14.24 14.99 35.69
C ASP A 192 -14.29 15.46 34.23
N LYS A 193 -13.74 16.65 33.96
CA LYS A 193 -13.65 17.20 32.59
C LYS A 193 -12.74 16.37 31.68
N LEU A 194 -11.64 15.86 32.20
CA LEU A 194 -10.75 14.98 31.44
C LEU A 194 -11.49 13.69 31.07
N GLN A 195 -12.17 13.06 32.03
CA GLN A 195 -12.97 11.85 31.81
C GLN A 195 -14.14 12.10 30.82
N GLU A 196 -14.82 13.26 30.92
CA GLU A 196 -15.86 13.67 29.98
C GLU A 196 -15.30 13.82 28.54
N ILE A 197 -14.15 14.48 28.38
CA ILE A 197 -13.50 14.66 27.08
C ILE A 197 -13.02 13.31 26.51
N THR A 198 -12.40 12.46 27.32
CA THR A 198 -11.99 11.10 26.90
C THR A 198 -13.19 10.30 26.42
N ALA A 199 -14.29 10.25 27.18
CA ALA A 199 -15.50 9.54 26.79
C ALA A 199 -16.09 10.09 25.47
N LYS A 200 -16.12 11.41 25.27
CA LYS A 200 -16.55 12.03 24.01
C LYS A 200 -15.66 11.59 22.85
N VAL A 201 -14.34 11.78 22.96
CA VAL A 201 -13.36 11.42 21.93
C VAL A 201 -13.44 9.94 21.56
N ASP A 202 -13.62 9.05 22.55
CA ASP A 202 -13.78 7.61 22.30
C ASP A 202 -15.09 7.31 21.54
N THR A 203 -16.20 7.94 21.89
CA THR A 203 -17.47 7.77 21.15
C THR A 203 -17.41 8.34 19.73
N GLU A 204 -16.79 9.50 19.53
CA GLU A 204 -16.56 10.11 18.22
C GLU A 204 -15.63 9.25 17.36
N SER A 205 -14.52 8.76 17.92
CA SER A 205 -13.59 7.83 17.24
C SER A 205 -14.31 6.56 16.78
N ASN A 206 -15.14 5.97 17.65
CA ASN A 206 -15.92 4.79 17.33
C ASN A 206 -17.01 5.05 16.27
N TYR A 207 -17.62 6.24 16.27
CA TYR A 207 -18.56 6.64 15.22
C TYR A 207 -17.86 6.83 13.87
N LEU A 208 -16.72 7.55 13.85
CA LEU A 208 -15.94 7.80 12.64
C LEU A 208 -15.43 6.50 12.02
N LYS A 209 -14.91 5.56 12.82
CA LYS A 209 -14.51 4.22 12.35
C LYS A 209 -15.67 3.47 11.70
N LYS A 210 -16.82 3.38 12.37
CA LYS A 210 -18.02 2.73 11.81
C LYS A 210 -18.47 3.39 10.50
N ASN A 211 -18.41 4.72 10.42
CA ASN A 211 -18.76 5.45 9.20
C ASN A 211 -17.76 5.17 8.05
N SER A 212 -16.45 5.14 8.31
CA SER A 212 -15.45 4.77 7.29
C SER A 212 -15.60 3.32 6.85
N ASP A 213 -15.84 2.39 7.78
CA ASP A 213 -16.03 0.96 7.48
C ASP A 213 -17.26 0.74 6.59
N LEU A 214 -18.38 1.44 6.87
CA LEU A 214 -19.58 1.41 6.05
C LEU A 214 -19.34 2.00 4.64
N GLN A 215 -18.57 3.09 4.52
CA GLN A 215 -18.19 3.65 3.22
C GLN A 215 -17.31 2.70 2.41
N ILE A 216 -16.35 2.03 3.05
CA ILE A 216 -15.49 1.01 2.43
C ILE A 216 -16.35 -0.17 1.96
N GLN A 217 -17.21 -0.72 2.81
CA GLN A 217 -18.10 -1.83 2.45
C GLN A 217 -19.07 -1.48 1.30
N LEU A 218 -19.65 -0.27 1.33
CA LEU A 218 -20.54 0.20 0.28
C LEU A 218 -19.80 0.39 -1.06
N THR A 219 -18.58 0.91 -1.02
CA THR A 219 -17.74 1.07 -2.21
C THR A 219 -17.31 -0.30 -2.75
N GLN A 220 -16.80 -1.19 -1.89
CA GLN A 220 -16.45 -2.56 -2.24
C GLN A 220 -17.63 -3.30 -2.88
N LYS A 221 -18.84 -3.21 -2.29
CA LYS A 221 -20.04 -3.84 -2.86
C LYS A 221 -20.40 -3.29 -4.24
N LYS A 222 -20.24 -1.98 -4.47
CA LYS A 222 -20.44 -1.37 -5.80
C LYS A 222 -19.40 -1.89 -6.80
N CYS A 223 -18.11 -1.85 -6.46
CA CYS A 223 -17.03 -2.36 -7.29
C CYS A 223 -17.25 -3.84 -7.65
N SER A 224 -17.46 -4.70 -6.66
CA SER A 224 -17.72 -6.13 -6.90
C SER A 224 -19.01 -6.38 -7.68
N SER A 225 -20.04 -5.54 -7.58
CA SER A 225 -21.23 -5.68 -8.44
C SER A 225 -20.95 -5.33 -9.91
N ALA A 226 -20.07 -4.36 -10.18
CA ALA A 226 -19.64 -4.00 -11.54
C ALA A 226 -18.66 -5.03 -12.11
N GLU A 227 -17.69 -5.50 -11.33
CA GLU A 227 -16.77 -6.59 -11.68
C GLU A 227 -17.55 -7.86 -12.07
N ASN A 228 -18.53 -8.27 -11.26
CA ASN A 228 -19.40 -9.42 -11.57
C ASN A 228 -20.30 -9.20 -12.80
N ALA A 229 -20.58 -7.96 -13.21
CA ALA A 229 -21.31 -7.68 -14.44
C ALA A 229 -20.40 -7.82 -15.66
N LEU A 230 -19.18 -7.27 -15.59
CA LEU A 230 -18.16 -7.40 -16.63
C LEU A 230 -17.70 -8.85 -16.82
N GLU A 231 -17.51 -9.62 -15.75
CA GLU A 231 -17.14 -11.04 -15.86
C GLU A 231 -18.21 -11.86 -16.59
N LYS A 232 -19.50 -11.58 -16.35
CA LYS A 232 -20.60 -12.20 -17.10
C LYS A 232 -20.62 -11.79 -18.57
N GLU A 233 -20.29 -10.55 -18.87
CA GLU A 233 -20.16 -10.08 -20.26
C GLU A 233 -18.98 -10.77 -20.96
N ILE A 234 -17.82 -10.88 -20.29
CA ILE A 234 -16.66 -11.63 -20.77
C ILE A 234 -17.03 -13.10 -21.02
N GLN A 235 -17.76 -13.76 -20.10
CA GLN A 235 -18.19 -15.15 -20.26
C GLN A 235 -19.15 -15.32 -21.46
N ASN A 236 -20.10 -14.40 -21.65
CA ASN A 236 -21.04 -14.39 -22.78
C ASN A 236 -20.34 -14.07 -24.13
N LEU A 237 -19.30 -13.24 -24.11
CA LEU A 237 -18.49 -12.98 -25.31
C LEU A 237 -17.62 -14.19 -25.67
N LYS A 238 -17.06 -14.90 -24.67
CA LYS A 238 -16.34 -16.17 -24.88
C LYS A 238 -17.24 -17.23 -25.52
N SER A 239 -18.43 -17.48 -24.99
CA SER A 239 -19.33 -18.48 -25.58
C SER A 239 -19.74 -18.15 -27.02
N LYS A 240 -19.96 -16.87 -27.34
CA LYS A 240 -20.21 -16.43 -28.72
C LYS A 240 -19.01 -16.62 -29.66
N ILE A 241 -17.79 -16.45 -29.16
CA ILE A 241 -16.57 -16.72 -29.94
C ILE A 241 -16.45 -18.22 -30.19
N ASP A 242 -16.71 -19.06 -29.18
CA ASP A 242 -16.69 -20.52 -29.32
C ASP A 242 -17.77 -21.01 -30.32
N GLU A 243 -18.99 -20.44 -30.25
CA GLU A 243 -20.08 -20.69 -31.22
C GLU A 243 -19.69 -20.28 -32.66
N GLU A 244 -19.10 -19.11 -32.85
CA GLU A 244 -18.65 -18.63 -34.17
C GLU A 244 -17.52 -19.49 -34.73
N ILE A 245 -16.55 -19.92 -33.89
CA ILE A 245 -15.48 -20.84 -34.29
C ILE A 245 -16.06 -22.19 -34.75
N GLN A 246 -17.07 -22.72 -34.05
CA GLN A 246 -17.75 -23.95 -34.45
C GLN A 246 -18.46 -23.77 -35.80
N LEU A 247 -19.29 -22.73 -35.96
CA LEU A 247 -20.01 -22.45 -37.20
C LEU A 247 -19.07 -22.21 -38.40
N HIS A 248 -17.95 -21.52 -38.17
CA HIS A 248 -16.91 -21.32 -39.17
C HIS A 248 -16.31 -22.65 -39.61
N THR A 249 -15.93 -23.52 -38.67
CA THR A 249 -15.39 -24.86 -38.95
C THR A 249 -16.38 -25.72 -39.74
N GLU A 250 -17.65 -25.77 -39.32
CA GLU A 250 -18.72 -26.50 -40.01
C GLU A 250 -18.95 -25.96 -41.44
N THR A 251 -18.81 -24.65 -41.64
CA THR A 251 -18.94 -24.01 -42.96
C THR A 251 -17.74 -24.33 -43.86
N GLU A 252 -16.51 -24.30 -43.33
CA GLU A 252 -15.31 -24.69 -44.07
C GLU A 252 -15.35 -26.15 -44.48
N ASP A 253 -15.74 -27.06 -43.58
CA ASP A 253 -15.91 -28.48 -43.87
C ASP A 253 -16.96 -28.72 -44.97
N PHE A 254 -18.10 -28.03 -44.91
CA PHE A 254 -19.13 -28.11 -45.96
C PHE A 254 -18.60 -27.63 -47.33
N LEU A 255 -17.92 -26.48 -47.37
CA LEU A 255 -17.35 -25.92 -48.61
C LEU A 255 -16.24 -26.82 -49.17
N MET A 256 -15.42 -27.42 -48.31
CA MET A 256 -14.39 -28.38 -48.70
C MET A 256 -15.00 -29.64 -49.32
N GLN A 257 -16.09 -30.17 -48.74
CA GLN A 257 -16.81 -31.32 -49.31
C GLN A 257 -17.42 -31.01 -50.68
N GLU A 258 -18.05 -29.85 -50.87
CA GLU A 258 -18.59 -29.46 -52.18
C GLU A 258 -17.47 -29.19 -53.21
N TYR A 259 -16.36 -28.58 -52.81
CA TYR A 259 -15.19 -28.41 -53.65
C TYR A 259 -14.64 -29.76 -54.14
N LEU A 260 -14.51 -30.74 -53.24
CA LEU A 260 -14.07 -32.10 -53.59
C LEU A 260 -15.04 -32.78 -54.58
N LYS A 261 -16.36 -32.72 -54.34
CA LYS A 261 -17.37 -33.28 -55.28
C LYS A 261 -17.30 -32.65 -56.67
N VAL A 262 -17.04 -31.33 -56.75
CA VAL A 262 -16.86 -30.63 -58.04
C VAL A 262 -15.54 -31.04 -58.70
N LYS A 263 -14.46 -31.18 -57.92
CA LYS A 263 -13.14 -31.63 -58.41
C LYS A 263 -13.20 -33.04 -58.98
N GLU A 264 -13.80 -34.00 -58.28
CA GLU A 264 -14.00 -35.38 -58.75
C GLU A 264 -14.79 -35.44 -60.06
N ARG A 265 -15.86 -34.62 -60.18
CA ARG A 265 -16.64 -34.51 -61.43
C ARG A 265 -15.80 -33.93 -62.56
N LEU A 266 -14.96 -32.94 -62.29
CA LEU A 266 -14.08 -32.34 -63.29
C LEU A 266 -13.03 -33.36 -63.77
N GLU A 267 -12.39 -34.07 -62.85
CA GLU A 267 -11.44 -35.16 -63.16
C GLU A 267 -12.09 -36.25 -64.02
N TYR A 268 -13.31 -36.68 -63.69
CA TYR A 268 -14.08 -37.60 -64.53
C TYR A 268 -14.36 -37.07 -65.94
N TRP A 269 -14.74 -35.80 -66.09
CA TRP A 269 -15.00 -35.22 -67.41
C TRP A 269 -13.74 -35.02 -68.25
N ILE A 270 -12.59 -34.77 -67.63
CA ILE A 270 -11.28 -34.71 -68.29
C ILE A 270 -10.90 -36.11 -68.81
N ASP A 271 -10.87 -37.12 -67.93
CA ASP A 271 -10.56 -38.51 -68.29
C ASP A 271 -11.50 -39.04 -69.39
N LYS A 272 -12.79 -38.73 -69.31
CA LYS A 272 -13.75 -39.06 -70.37
C LYS A 272 -13.42 -38.35 -71.68
N TYR A 273 -13.16 -37.05 -71.66
CA TYR A 273 -12.84 -36.29 -72.88
C TYR A 273 -11.55 -36.79 -73.54
N GLU A 274 -10.53 -37.12 -72.76
CA GLU A 274 -9.29 -37.71 -73.24
C GLU A 274 -9.53 -39.06 -73.91
N LYS A 275 -10.34 -39.94 -73.31
CA LYS A 275 -10.74 -41.23 -73.89
C LYS A 275 -11.58 -41.10 -75.16
N ASP A 276 -12.61 -40.25 -75.14
CA ASP A 276 -13.48 -40.00 -76.29
C ASP A 276 -12.68 -39.39 -77.46
N THR A 277 -11.69 -38.54 -77.18
CA THR A 277 -10.78 -37.96 -78.19
C THR A 277 -9.83 -39.01 -78.75
N ALA A 278 -9.16 -39.80 -77.89
CA ALA A 278 -8.25 -40.86 -78.31
C ALA A 278 -8.95 -41.91 -79.19
N ALA A 279 -10.18 -42.32 -78.83
CA ALA A 279 -10.99 -43.23 -79.65
C ALA A 279 -11.35 -42.63 -81.02
N LYS A 280 -11.58 -41.31 -81.10
CA LYS A 280 -11.86 -40.62 -82.37
C LYS A 280 -10.62 -40.43 -83.23
N ASP A 281 -9.45 -40.24 -82.62
CA ASP A 281 -8.18 -40.22 -83.36
C ASP A 281 -7.83 -41.62 -83.90
N GLU A 282 -8.10 -42.70 -83.14
CA GLU A 282 -7.97 -44.09 -83.59
C GLU A 282 -8.91 -44.40 -84.78
N GLU A 283 -10.20 -44.06 -84.69
CA GLU A 283 -11.16 -44.16 -85.80
C GLU A 283 -10.70 -43.38 -87.05
N LEU A 284 -10.10 -42.20 -86.87
CA LEU A 284 -9.59 -41.39 -87.98
C LEU A 284 -8.36 -42.01 -88.64
N ASP A 285 -7.46 -42.62 -87.86
CA ASP A 285 -6.27 -43.30 -88.38
C ASP A 285 -6.62 -44.62 -89.08
N ASP A 286 -7.59 -45.39 -88.58
CA ASP A 286 -8.17 -46.54 -89.29
C ASP A 286 -8.79 -46.12 -90.64
N LEU A 287 -9.58 -45.05 -90.67
CA LEU A 287 -10.17 -44.53 -91.91
C LEU A 287 -9.11 -43.98 -92.87
N ARG A 288 -8.00 -43.40 -92.37
CA ARG A 288 -6.85 -42.99 -93.20
C ARG A 288 -6.12 -44.20 -93.77
N ALA A 289 -5.91 -45.25 -92.99
CA ALA A 289 -5.29 -46.50 -93.42
C ALA A 289 -6.14 -47.20 -94.50
N LEU A 290 -7.44 -47.39 -94.26
CA LEU A 290 -8.38 -47.96 -95.23
C LEU A 290 -8.48 -47.11 -96.51
N LYS A 291 -8.43 -45.78 -96.40
CA LYS A 291 -8.38 -44.89 -97.58
C LYS A 291 -7.07 -45.04 -98.35
N ALA A 292 -5.94 -45.22 -97.68
CA ALA A 292 -4.65 -45.45 -98.31
C ALA A 292 -4.61 -46.79 -99.04
N GLU A 293 -5.12 -47.87 -98.43
CA GLU A 293 -5.27 -49.18 -99.05
C GLU A 293 -6.18 -49.12 -100.29
N ASN A 294 -7.36 -48.50 -100.17
CA ASN A 294 -8.27 -48.31 -101.31
C ASN A 294 -7.66 -47.46 -102.43
N LEU A 295 -6.80 -46.49 -102.10
CA LEU A 295 -6.06 -45.72 -103.11
C LEU A 295 -5.01 -46.61 -103.79
N GLU A 296 -4.32 -47.48 -103.06
CA GLU A 296 -3.33 -48.40 -103.61
C GLU A 296 -3.98 -49.45 -104.53
N THR A 297 -5.12 -50.05 -104.14
CA THR A 297 -5.85 -51.02 -104.97
C THR A 297 -6.37 -50.35 -106.26
N MET A 298 -6.91 -49.14 -106.18
CA MET A 298 -7.31 -48.36 -107.36
C MET A 298 -6.13 -47.99 -108.26
N GLN A 299 -4.96 -47.64 -107.69
CA GLN A 299 -3.74 -47.42 -108.47
C GLN A 299 -3.23 -48.72 -109.12
N ARG A 300 -3.41 -49.88 -108.48
CA ARG A 300 -3.08 -51.20 -109.02
C ARG A 300 -3.95 -51.53 -110.23
N PHE A 301 -5.28 -51.42 -110.09
CA PHE A 301 -6.21 -51.59 -111.21
C PHE A 301 -5.99 -50.57 -112.34
N ALA A 302 -5.64 -49.33 -112.03
CA ALA A 302 -5.30 -48.34 -113.06
C ALA A 302 -4.05 -48.74 -113.85
N LYS A 303 -3.01 -49.27 -113.18
CA LYS A 303 -1.82 -49.83 -113.85
C LYS A 303 -2.17 -51.05 -114.71
N GLU A 304 -3.02 -51.95 -114.23
CA GLU A 304 -3.50 -53.12 -114.99
C GLU A 304 -4.32 -52.70 -116.23
N CYS A 305 -5.23 -51.74 -116.11
CA CYS A 305 -5.95 -51.18 -117.25
C CYS A 305 -5.00 -50.56 -118.29
N LEU A 306 -3.93 -49.88 -117.85
CA LEU A 306 -2.91 -49.33 -118.75
C LEU A 306 -2.07 -50.42 -119.44
N THR A 307 -1.73 -51.53 -118.76
CA THR A 307 -1.03 -52.66 -119.40
C THR A 307 -1.95 -53.42 -120.37
N PHE A 308 -3.22 -53.63 -120.04
CA PHE A 308 -4.22 -54.17 -120.98
C PHE A 308 -4.43 -53.25 -122.19
N GLN A 309 -4.55 -51.94 -121.99
CA GLN A 309 -4.66 -50.98 -123.10
C GLN A 309 -3.40 -51.02 -123.99
N THR A 310 -2.21 -51.05 -123.39
CA THR A 310 -0.93 -51.11 -124.11
C THR A 310 -0.82 -52.40 -124.93
N THR A 311 -1.16 -53.56 -124.36
CA THR A 311 -1.14 -54.85 -125.08
C THR A 311 -2.20 -54.92 -126.19
N ILE A 312 -3.39 -54.35 -126.00
CA ILE A 312 -4.40 -54.21 -127.06
C ILE A 312 -3.91 -53.30 -128.19
N ILE A 313 -3.22 -52.20 -127.88
CA ILE A 313 -2.62 -51.32 -128.89
C ILE A 313 -1.54 -52.08 -129.67
N ILE A 314 -0.65 -52.80 -128.98
CA ILE A 314 0.41 -53.61 -129.62
C ILE A 314 -0.21 -54.67 -130.55
N ASP A 315 -1.18 -55.47 -130.09
CA ASP A 315 -1.84 -56.49 -130.93
C ASP A 315 -2.59 -55.88 -132.13
N ARG A 316 -3.21 -54.70 -131.96
CA ARG A 316 -3.80 -53.95 -133.08
C ARG A 316 -2.74 -53.51 -134.09
N THR A 317 -1.63 -52.92 -133.64
CA THR A 317 -0.53 -52.50 -134.52
C THR A 317 0.16 -53.70 -135.19
N ASP A 318 0.26 -54.84 -134.51
CA ASP A 318 0.78 -56.09 -135.05
C ASP A 318 -0.14 -56.69 -136.11
N LYS A 319 -1.47 -56.63 -135.89
CA LYS A 319 -2.46 -57.05 -136.90
C LYS A 319 -2.46 -56.11 -138.11
N GLU A 320 -2.31 -54.80 -137.87
CA GLU A 320 -2.20 -53.75 -138.89
C GLU A 320 -0.94 -53.94 -139.74
N THR A 321 0.23 -54.16 -139.12
CA THR A 321 1.49 -54.43 -139.82
C THR A 321 1.46 -55.76 -140.55
N LYS A 322 0.92 -56.83 -139.96
CA LYS A 322 0.69 -58.13 -140.64
C LYS A 322 -0.27 -58.00 -141.83
N LYS A 323 -1.30 -57.14 -141.77
CA LYS A 323 -2.16 -56.82 -142.93
C LYS A 323 -1.38 -56.08 -144.02
N LYS A 324 -0.71 -54.98 -143.68
CA LYS A 324 0.11 -54.20 -144.63
C LYS A 324 1.24 -55.03 -145.25
N GLN A 325 1.75 -56.01 -144.51
CA GLN A 325 2.74 -56.97 -145.00
C GLN A 325 2.12 -57.91 -146.04
N ARG A 326 0.97 -58.55 -145.75
CA ARG A 326 0.23 -59.35 -146.74
C ARG A 326 -0.25 -58.54 -147.94
N GLU A 327 -0.59 -57.27 -147.77
CA GLU A 327 -0.97 -56.36 -148.85
C GLU A 327 0.22 -56.04 -149.76
N ARG A 328 1.43 -55.86 -149.19
CA ARG A 328 2.67 -55.73 -149.97
C ARG A 328 3.01 -57.02 -150.71
N GLU A 329 2.95 -58.17 -150.03
CA GLU A 329 3.14 -59.49 -150.64
C GLU A 329 2.11 -59.76 -151.76
N ALA A 330 0.85 -59.34 -151.57
CA ALA A 330 -0.20 -59.43 -152.59
C ALA A 330 0.00 -58.44 -153.76
N LEU A 331 0.57 -57.25 -153.51
CA LEU A 331 0.97 -56.29 -154.55
C LEU A 331 2.19 -56.78 -155.35
N GLU A 332 3.16 -57.41 -154.68
CA GLU A 332 4.31 -58.08 -155.31
C GLU A 332 3.87 -59.29 -156.15
N LEU A 333 2.90 -60.07 -155.67
CA LEU A 333 2.24 -61.10 -156.48
C LEU A 333 1.44 -60.50 -157.65
N ARG A 334 0.76 -59.37 -157.47
CA ARG A 334 0.03 -58.69 -158.55
C ARG A 334 0.96 -58.10 -159.62
N SER A 335 2.12 -57.58 -159.25
CA SER A 335 3.12 -57.13 -160.21
C SER A 335 3.78 -58.32 -160.91
N ALA A 336 4.06 -59.41 -160.20
CA ALA A 336 4.53 -60.68 -160.81
C ALA A 336 3.51 -61.28 -161.81
N VAL A 337 2.21 -61.19 -161.54
CA VAL A 337 1.15 -61.63 -162.47
C VAL A 337 1.00 -60.69 -163.67
N LYS A 338 1.11 -59.36 -163.47
CA LYS A 338 1.03 -58.39 -164.58
C LYS A 338 2.16 -58.53 -165.61
N VAL A 339 3.33 -59.04 -165.22
CA VAL A 339 4.46 -59.31 -166.14
C VAL A 339 4.18 -60.45 -167.14
N LYS A 340 3.15 -61.29 -166.92
CA LYS A 340 2.76 -62.39 -167.84
C LYS A 340 1.47 -62.13 -168.64
N GLY A 341 0.77 -61.01 -168.41
CA GLY A 341 -0.60 -60.80 -168.90
C GLY A 341 -0.80 -59.82 -170.06
N SER A 342 0.20 -59.01 -170.42
CA SER A 342 0.02 -57.98 -171.47
C SER A 342 1.31 -57.77 -172.29
N LYS A 343 1.53 -58.67 -173.26
CA LYS A 343 2.49 -58.53 -174.37
C LYS A 343 1.80 -58.54 -175.75
N ALA A 344 0.48 -58.33 -175.75
CA ALA A 344 -0.37 -58.09 -176.91
C ALA A 344 -1.16 -56.79 -176.63
N GLU A 345 -1.53 -56.07 -177.70
CA GLU A 345 -2.16 -54.73 -177.66
C GLU A 345 -1.26 -53.58 -177.17
N ALA A 346 -0.07 -53.51 -177.77
CA ALA A 346 0.33 -52.26 -178.42
C ALA A 346 -0.50 -52.13 -179.74
N LEU A 347 -0.73 -50.97 -180.37
CA LEU A 347 -0.22 -49.61 -180.23
C LEU A 347 -1.04 -48.67 -181.14
N LEU A 348 -1.66 -47.58 -180.66
CA LEU A 348 -2.25 -46.45 -181.43
C LEU A 348 -2.76 -45.40 -180.39
N LEU A 349 -2.42 -44.10 -180.32
CA LEU A 349 -1.41 -43.22 -180.96
C LEU A 349 -1.18 -41.97 -180.06
N GLN A 350 0.07 -41.46 -179.99
CA GLN A 350 0.54 -40.03 -180.01
C GLN A 350 -0.30 -38.85 -179.41
N GLN A 351 0.24 -37.75 -178.83
CA GLN A 351 1.63 -37.22 -178.66
C GLN A 351 1.68 -35.98 -177.71
N GLN A 352 2.90 -35.50 -177.37
CA GLN A 352 3.29 -34.18 -176.80
C GLN A 352 3.16 -33.97 -175.26
N LEU A 353 3.98 -33.15 -174.57
CA LEU A 353 5.46 -33.00 -174.51
C LEU A 353 5.83 -31.99 -173.38
N GLY A 354 6.97 -32.15 -172.70
CA GLY A 354 7.60 -31.09 -171.87
C GLY A 354 7.34 -31.14 -170.35
N VAL A 355 8.24 -30.79 -169.39
CA VAL A 355 9.70 -30.92 -169.15
C VAL A 355 10.17 -29.81 -168.17
N ASN A 356 10.85 -30.20 -167.07
CA ASN A 356 11.85 -29.46 -166.26
C ASN A 356 11.49 -28.36 -165.20
N ASN A 357 11.86 -28.69 -163.94
CA ASN A 357 12.95 -28.05 -163.14
C ASN A 357 12.72 -27.01 -162.01
N LEU A 358 13.53 -27.25 -160.95
CA LEU A 358 14.24 -26.32 -160.01
C LEU A 358 13.68 -25.98 -158.60
N CYS A 359 14.67 -25.75 -157.72
CA CYS A 359 14.67 -25.52 -156.26
C CYS A 359 15.07 -24.03 -156.01
N PRO A 360 15.68 -23.53 -154.89
CA PRO A 360 15.86 -24.00 -153.49
C PRO A 360 15.71 -22.91 -152.37
N ARG A 361 16.14 -23.24 -151.13
CA ARG A 361 16.59 -22.43 -149.94
C ARG A 361 15.61 -22.42 -148.75
N LEU A 362 15.96 -22.73 -147.48
CA LEU A 362 17.11 -22.44 -146.58
C LEU A 362 17.13 -21.03 -145.97
N CYS A 363 16.79 -20.88 -144.66
CA CYS A 363 17.76 -20.65 -143.57
C CYS A 363 17.16 -20.23 -142.20
N ALA A 364 17.64 -20.89 -141.13
CA ALA A 364 17.94 -20.45 -139.75
C ALA A 364 17.13 -19.33 -139.02
N GLY A 365 16.75 -19.62 -137.76
CA GLY A 365 16.37 -18.65 -136.71
C GLY A 365 16.30 -19.31 -135.33
N ARG A 366 16.78 -18.66 -134.25
CA ARG A 366 17.06 -19.31 -132.95
C ARG A 366 16.55 -18.46 -131.76
N LYS A 367 15.90 -19.10 -130.75
CA LYS A 367 15.95 -18.85 -129.29
C LYS A 367 14.61 -19.10 -128.55
N GLN A 368 14.70 -19.67 -127.35
CA GLN A 368 13.66 -19.64 -126.31
C GLN A 368 13.54 -18.20 -125.72
N PRO A 369 12.47 -17.90 -124.94
CA PRO A 369 12.60 -18.14 -123.49
C PRO A 369 11.38 -18.78 -122.83
N LYS A 370 11.61 -19.34 -121.63
CA LYS A 370 10.56 -19.76 -120.69
C LYS A 370 9.69 -18.56 -120.28
N LYS A 371 8.40 -18.80 -120.06
CA LYS A 371 7.64 -18.25 -118.92
C LYS A 371 6.31 -18.99 -118.79
N ASP A 372 6.18 -19.74 -117.69
CA ASP A 372 4.95 -20.42 -117.32
C ASP A 372 3.87 -19.40 -116.95
N GLY A 373 2.60 -19.76 -117.17
CA GLY A 373 1.47 -18.97 -116.74
C GLY A 373 0.15 -19.70 -116.91
N TRP A 374 -0.87 -19.20 -116.20
CA TRP A 374 -2.28 -19.59 -116.34
C TRP A 374 -2.68 -20.94 -115.72
N CYS A 375 -2.56 -21.04 -114.39
CA CYS A 375 -3.69 -21.55 -113.62
C CYS A 375 -4.79 -20.47 -113.61
N VAL A 376 -6.04 -20.90 -113.73
CA VAL A 376 -7.22 -20.05 -113.95
C VAL A 376 -8.28 -20.41 -112.92
N VAL A 377 -8.92 -19.38 -112.34
CA VAL A 377 -10.19 -19.43 -111.58
C VAL A 377 -10.14 -20.16 -110.22
N ALA A 378 -10.85 -19.74 -109.17
CA ALA A 378 -11.38 -18.41 -108.81
C ALA A 378 -11.87 -18.46 -107.34
N GLN A 379 -12.04 -17.27 -106.72
CA GLN A 379 -13.04 -16.96 -105.68
C GLN A 379 -13.00 -17.75 -104.34
N ALA A 380 -13.56 -17.26 -103.23
CA ALA A 380 -13.71 -15.90 -102.70
C ALA A 380 -14.29 -15.99 -101.28
N LYS A 381 -14.07 -14.94 -100.48
CA LYS A 381 -14.61 -14.62 -99.13
C LYS A 381 -13.63 -14.95 -97.99
N ASP A 382 -13.06 -14.00 -97.27
CA ASP A 382 -13.57 -12.71 -96.74
C ASP A 382 -14.62 -12.91 -95.63
N LYS A 383 -14.18 -13.10 -94.37
CA LYS A 383 -14.31 -12.09 -93.29
C LYS A 383 -13.96 -12.63 -91.89
N ALA A 384 -13.37 -11.73 -91.09
CA ALA A 384 -13.44 -11.59 -89.63
C ALA A 384 -13.42 -12.86 -88.73
N CYS A 385 -12.42 -12.96 -87.84
CA CYS A 385 -12.54 -12.35 -86.51
C CYS A 385 -11.22 -12.45 -85.72
N SER A 386 -10.44 -11.37 -85.66
CA SER A 386 -9.30 -11.24 -84.75
C SER A 386 -9.68 -10.34 -83.57
N PHE A 387 -10.47 -10.85 -82.63
CA PHE A 387 -10.84 -10.12 -81.41
C PHE A 387 -11.10 -11.08 -80.23
N CYS A 388 -10.63 -10.70 -79.05
CA CYS A 388 -10.89 -11.34 -77.74
C CYS A 388 -10.44 -12.80 -77.51
N TRP A 389 -9.12 -13.02 -77.50
CA TRP A 389 -8.45 -13.68 -76.35
C TRP A 389 -7.48 -12.66 -75.74
N GLY A 390 -7.46 -12.39 -74.44
CA GLY A 390 -8.35 -12.85 -73.38
C GLY A 390 -8.18 -11.97 -72.14
N THR A 391 -9.01 -10.93 -72.01
CA THR A 391 -8.96 -9.92 -70.94
C THR A 391 -9.46 -10.45 -69.58
N LEU A 392 -9.23 -11.73 -69.27
CA LEU A 392 -9.59 -12.35 -67.98
C LEU A 392 -8.50 -12.21 -66.92
N SER A 393 -7.22 -12.07 -67.31
CA SER A 393 -6.12 -11.96 -66.34
C SER A 393 -6.05 -10.59 -65.63
N GLN A 394 -6.69 -9.55 -66.18
CA GLN A 394 -6.66 -8.19 -65.60
C GLN A 394 -7.86 -7.85 -64.71
N GLN A 395 -8.97 -8.60 -64.76
CA GLN A 395 -10.10 -8.35 -63.86
C GLN A 395 -9.98 -9.08 -62.51
N LEU A 396 -9.36 -10.26 -62.44
CA LEU A 396 -9.07 -10.94 -61.17
C LEU A 396 -8.03 -10.19 -60.31
N ALA A 397 -7.01 -9.59 -60.93
CA ALA A 397 -5.97 -8.82 -60.22
C ALA A 397 -6.45 -7.46 -59.65
N ALA A 398 -7.63 -6.99 -60.05
CA ALA A 398 -8.24 -5.74 -59.60
C ALA A 398 -9.33 -5.92 -58.53
N GLY A 399 -9.78 -7.17 -58.29
CA GLY A 399 -10.68 -7.56 -57.20
C GLY A 399 -9.92 -7.70 -55.87
N LEU A 400 -8.97 -8.64 -55.79
CA LEU A 400 -8.20 -8.93 -54.57
C LEU A 400 -7.42 -7.74 -53.98
N ARG A 401 -7.22 -6.65 -54.74
CA ARG A 401 -6.54 -5.45 -54.25
C ARG A 401 -7.47 -4.40 -53.62
N ARG A 402 -8.78 -4.68 -53.55
CA ARG A 402 -9.78 -3.81 -52.91
C ARG A 402 -10.29 -4.33 -51.56
N GLU A 403 -10.22 -5.62 -51.28
CA GLU A 403 -10.61 -6.19 -49.97
C GLU A 403 -9.56 -5.91 -48.89
N MET A 404 -8.27 -6.13 -49.16
CA MET A 404 -7.17 -5.83 -48.20
C MET A 404 -6.98 -4.32 -47.86
N LYS A 405 -7.85 -3.42 -48.34
CA LYS A 405 -7.92 -2.02 -47.88
C LYS A 405 -9.21 -1.66 -47.15
N GLY A 406 -10.17 -2.58 -47.03
CA GLY A 406 -11.39 -2.39 -46.24
C GLY A 406 -11.16 -2.56 -44.73
N GLU A 407 -10.35 -3.53 -44.35
CA GLU A 407 -10.23 -3.94 -42.93
C GLU A 407 -9.42 -2.99 -42.04
N GLN A 408 -8.53 -2.16 -42.60
CA GLN A 408 -7.83 -1.13 -41.81
C GLN A 408 -8.67 0.13 -41.53
N ALA A 409 -9.85 0.29 -42.15
CA ALA A 409 -10.69 1.48 -41.99
C ALA A 409 -11.69 1.40 -40.82
N VAL A 410 -11.88 0.22 -40.20
CA VAL A 410 -12.86 0.01 -39.12
C VAL A 410 -12.24 0.11 -37.72
N SER A 411 -10.92 -0.10 -37.59
CA SER A 411 -10.21 -0.09 -36.29
C SER A 411 -9.92 1.31 -35.71
N CYS A 412 -10.34 2.40 -36.36
CA CYS A 412 -9.99 3.76 -35.95
C CYS A 412 -11.21 4.70 -35.84
N LYS A 413 -12.25 4.26 -35.10
CA LYS A 413 -13.44 5.08 -34.84
C LYS A 413 -14.12 4.90 -33.47
N TYR A 414 -13.37 4.44 -32.47
CA TYR A 414 -13.81 4.42 -31.06
C TYR A 414 -12.66 4.74 -30.11
N HIS A 415 -12.32 6.02 -29.93
CA HIS A 415 -11.72 6.60 -28.71
C HIS A 415 -11.64 8.13 -28.84
N CYS A 416 -12.72 8.84 -28.47
CA CYS A 416 -12.70 10.30 -28.21
C CYS A 416 -14.05 10.81 -27.64
N THR A 417 -14.41 10.39 -26.42
CA THR A 417 -15.49 11.02 -25.63
C THR A 417 -15.26 10.80 -24.13
N GLY A 418 -15.23 11.89 -23.34
CA GLY A 418 -15.11 11.84 -21.87
C GLY A 418 -13.65 11.81 -21.36
N ASP A 419 -13.27 12.50 -20.28
CA ASP A 419 -14.10 13.32 -19.39
C ASP A 419 -13.31 14.45 -18.72
N THR A 420 -13.96 15.59 -18.51
CA THR A 420 -13.39 16.79 -17.89
C THR A 420 -13.71 16.84 -16.40
N GLY A 421 -12.91 16.16 -15.58
CA GLY A 421 -13.06 16.15 -14.11
C GLY A 421 -12.48 17.39 -13.43
N ARG A 422 -13.21 18.52 -13.43
CA ARG A 422 -12.95 19.65 -12.52
C ARG A 422 -13.65 19.38 -11.18
N VAL A 423 -12.89 19.14 -10.10
CA VAL A 423 -13.43 19.23 -8.73
C VAL A 423 -12.44 19.98 -7.83
N THR A 424 -12.89 21.15 -7.37
CA THR A 424 -12.40 21.83 -6.17
C THR A 424 -13.15 21.27 -4.95
N GLY A 425 -12.42 21.02 -3.86
CA GLY A 425 -12.97 20.57 -2.57
C GLY A 425 -11.85 20.44 -1.56
#